data_AF-A0A2A4R2L8-F1
#
_entry.id   AF-A0A2A4R2L8-F1
#
_cell.length_a   1.000
_cell.length_b   1.000
_cell.length_c   1.000
_cell.angle_alpha   90.00
_cell.angle_beta   90.00
_cell.angle_gamma   90.00
#
_symmetry.space_group_name_H-M   'P 1'
#
loop_
_entity.id
_entity.type
_entity.pdbx_description
1 polymer ?
#
loop_
_entity_poly.entity_id
_entity_poly.type
_entity_poly.pdbx_seq_one_letter_code
_entity_poly.pdbx_strand_id
1 'polypeptide(L)'
;MQKFATYAVISPEGCAAILWHDRKFAPQAAEALKPTAVDMQNFGLIDAIIDEPKEGAHRNLEKAADLLGDALYKSLEELLKVPQDKLLAAREKRLRDLGEFKAS
;
A
#
# COMPACT_ATOMS: atom_id res chain seq x y z
N MET A 1 -1.54 4.47 -2.97
CA MET A 1 -1.41 3.17 -3.66
C MET A 1 -2.55 3.02 -4.65
N GLN A 2 -2.31 2.56 -5.88
CA GLN A 2 -3.40 2.33 -6.83
C GLN A 2 -4.30 1.17 -6.35
N LYS A 3 -5.60 1.25 -6.64
CA LYS A 3 -6.65 0.37 -6.11
C LYS A 3 -6.41 -1.12 -6.34
N PHE A 4 -5.90 -1.50 -7.52
CA PHE A 4 -5.67 -2.90 -7.88
C PHE A 4 -4.19 -3.31 -7.75
N ALA A 5 -3.33 -2.43 -7.23
CA ALA A 5 -1.99 -2.80 -6.87
C ALA A 5 -1.98 -3.74 -5.65
N THR A 6 -0.92 -4.52 -5.52
CA THR A 6 -0.68 -5.40 -4.37
C THR A 6 0.65 -5.05 -3.71
N TYR A 7 0.72 -5.17 -2.39
CA TYR A 7 1.94 -4.99 -1.61
C TYR A 7 2.08 -6.13 -0.61
N ALA A 8 3.19 -6.87 -0.68
CA ALA A 8 3.47 -7.98 0.23
C ALA A 8 4.98 -8.15 0.40
N VAL A 9 5.40 -8.69 1.54
CA VAL A 9 6.81 -8.99 1.84
C VAL A 9 7.35 -10.17 1.02
N ILE A 10 6.46 -11.06 0.57
CA ILE A 10 6.75 -12.24 -0.23
C ILE A 10 5.59 -12.47 -1.19
N SER A 11 5.84 -13.08 -2.35
CA SER A 11 4.76 -13.46 -3.25
C SER A 11 3.85 -14.53 -2.59
N PRO A 12 2.55 -14.56 -2.90
CA PRO A 12 1.65 -15.59 -2.38
C PRO A 12 2.11 -17.02 -2.70
N GLU A 13 2.70 -17.25 -3.87
CA GLU A 13 3.22 -18.56 -4.28
C GLU A 13 4.45 -18.96 -3.45
N GLY A 14 5.32 -18.00 -3.13
CA GLY A 14 6.46 -18.23 -2.24
C GLY A 14 6.02 -18.56 -0.82
N CYS A 15 5.05 -17.81 -0.29
CA CYS A 15 4.43 -18.08 1.01
C CYS A 15 3.78 -19.47 1.04
N ALA A 16 3.02 -19.83 0.00
CA ALA A 16 2.37 -21.13 -0.15
C ALA A 16 3.39 -22.28 -0.19
N ALA A 17 4.48 -22.12 -0.95
CA ALA A 17 5.54 -23.13 -1.02
C ALA A 17 6.25 -23.34 0.34
N ILE A 18 6.42 -22.28 1.15
CA ILE A 18 7.10 -22.39 2.44
C ILE A 18 6.16 -22.96 3.51
N LEU A 19 4.97 -22.38 3.67
CA LEU A 19 4.06 -22.72 4.78
C LEU A 19 3.19 -23.95 4.50
N TRP A 20 2.79 -24.18 3.23
CA TRP A 20 1.94 -25.32 2.83
C TRP A 20 2.68 -26.38 2.01
N HIS A 21 3.96 -26.15 1.67
CA HIS A 21 4.78 -27.05 0.85
C HIS A 21 4.18 -27.31 -0.55
N ASP A 22 3.25 -26.46 -0.99
CA ASP A 22 2.54 -26.61 -2.26
C ASP A 22 2.05 -25.24 -2.74
N ARG A 23 2.40 -24.88 -3.97
CA ARG A 23 2.07 -23.58 -4.57
C ARG A 23 0.57 -23.42 -4.86
N LYS A 24 -0.20 -24.51 -4.92
CA LYS A 24 -1.65 -24.42 -5.18
C LYS A 24 -2.40 -23.63 -4.11
N PHE A 25 -1.82 -23.50 -2.91
CA PHE A 25 -2.38 -22.71 -1.81
C PHE A 25 -2.10 -21.20 -1.96
N ALA A 26 -1.59 -20.73 -3.10
CA ALA A 26 -1.35 -19.29 -3.34
C ALA A 26 -2.58 -18.39 -3.09
N PRO A 27 -3.83 -18.76 -3.45
CA PRO A 27 -5.00 -17.94 -3.12
C PRO A 27 -5.20 -17.78 -1.61
N GLN A 28 -5.06 -18.87 -0.84
CA GLN A 28 -5.16 -18.84 0.63
C GLN A 28 -4.01 -18.05 1.27
N ALA A 29 -2.81 -18.16 0.71
CA ALA A 29 -1.67 -17.36 1.13
C ALA A 29 -1.89 -15.87 0.85
N ALA A 30 -2.46 -15.51 -0.30
CA ALA A 30 -2.81 -14.11 -0.62
C ALA A 30 -3.84 -13.57 0.38
N GLU A 31 -4.90 -14.32 0.68
CA GLU A 31 -5.90 -13.92 1.69
C GLU A 31 -5.27 -13.72 3.08
N ALA A 32 -4.34 -14.59 3.48
CA ALA A 32 -3.64 -14.48 4.75
C ALA A 32 -2.67 -13.29 4.80
N LEU A 33 -1.96 -13.02 3.70
CA LEU A 33 -1.01 -11.90 3.57
C LEU A 33 -1.70 -10.54 3.51
N LYS A 34 -2.98 -10.50 3.11
CA LYS A 34 -3.78 -9.27 2.98
C LYS A 34 -3.05 -8.18 2.15
N PRO A 35 -2.74 -8.44 0.87
CA PRO A 35 -1.85 -7.57 0.08
C PRO A 35 -2.56 -6.40 -0.60
N THR A 36 -3.88 -6.25 -0.44
CA THR A 36 -4.65 -5.27 -1.23
C THR A 36 -4.42 -3.84 -0.74
N ALA A 37 -4.68 -2.84 -1.59
CA ALA A 37 -4.60 -1.44 -1.18
C ALA A 37 -5.52 -1.12 0.03
N VAL A 38 -6.68 -1.78 0.14
CA VAL A 38 -7.61 -1.64 1.28
C VAL A 38 -6.98 -2.17 2.55
N ASP A 39 -6.35 -3.34 2.50
CA ASP A 39 -5.65 -3.92 3.64
C ASP A 39 -4.50 -3.01 4.11
N MET A 40 -3.68 -2.53 3.18
CA MET A 40 -2.56 -1.64 3.47
C MET A 40 -3.03 -0.32 4.13
N GLN A 41 -4.18 0.20 3.71
CA GLN A 41 -4.77 1.38 4.33
C GLN A 41 -5.28 1.07 5.74
N ASN A 42 -5.94 -0.08 5.94
CA ASN A 42 -6.39 -0.52 7.26
C ASN A 42 -5.23 -0.75 8.25
N PHE A 43 -4.06 -1.18 7.76
CA PHE A 43 -2.83 -1.30 8.55
C PHE A 43 -2.10 0.03 8.78
N GLY A 44 -2.57 1.14 8.19
CA GLY A 44 -1.90 2.45 8.29
C GLY A 44 -0.56 2.52 7.55
N LEU A 45 -0.28 1.59 6.63
CA LEU A 45 0.97 1.57 5.87
C LEU A 45 0.97 2.61 4.74
N ILE A 46 -0.20 2.88 4.16
CA ILE A 46 -0.39 3.86 3.10
C ILE A 46 -1.37 4.96 3.53
N ASP A 47 -1.21 6.16 2.97
CA ASP A 47 -2.05 7.32 3.29
C ASP A 47 -3.34 7.37 2.49
N ALA A 48 -3.30 6.90 1.24
CA ALA A 48 -4.43 7.02 0.32
C ALA A 48 -4.46 5.87 -0.68
N ILE A 49 -5.68 5.48 -1.04
CA ILE A 49 -5.98 4.62 -2.18
C ILE A 49 -6.35 5.52 -3.35
N ILE A 50 -5.67 5.33 -4.48
CA ILE A 50 -5.91 6.04 -5.72
C ILE A 50 -6.79 5.15 -6.56
N ASP A 51 -8.00 5.61 -6.88
CA ASP A 51 -8.90 4.86 -7.75
C ASP A 51 -8.27 4.62 -9.13
N GLU A 52 -8.71 3.56 -9.78
CA GLU A 52 -8.35 3.24 -11.15
C GLU A 52 -9.58 3.35 -12.06
N PRO A 53 -9.39 3.56 -13.37
CA PRO A 53 -10.47 3.46 -14.36
C PRO A 53 -11.23 2.14 -14.20
N LYS A 54 -12.53 2.13 -14.51
CA LYS A 54 -13.37 0.93 -14.35
C LYS A 54 -12.88 -0.24 -15.19
N GLU A 55 -12.31 0.08 -16.35
CA GLU A 55 -11.67 -0.82 -17.29
C GLU A 55 -10.27 -1.29 -16.84
N GLY A 56 -9.73 -0.73 -15.76
CA GLY A 56 -8.38 -0.96 -15.22
C GLY A 56 -7.36 0.03 -15.75
N ALA A 57 -6.32 0.36 -14.96
CA ALA A 57 -5.33 1.36 -15.36
C ALA A 57 -4.65 1.05 -16.71
N HIS A 58 -4.41 -0.23 -17.01
CA HIS A 58 -3.80 -0.68 -18.26
C HIS A 58 -4.66 -0.41 -19.52
N ARG A 59 -5.98 -0.21 -19.36
CA ARG A 59 -6.89 0.06 -20.48
C ARG A 59 -7.15 1.54 -20.72
N ASN A 60 -6.86 2.38 -19.73
CA ASN A 60 -7.00 3.83 -19.84
C ASN A 60 -5.90 4.53 -19.04
N LEU A 61 -4.72 4.54 -19.65
CA LEU A 61 -3.49 5.05 -19.04
C LEU A 61 -3.58 6.54 -18.74
N GLU A 62 -4.21 7.32 -19.62
CA GLU A 62 -4.39 8.77 -19.45
C GLU A 62 -5.22 9.05 -18.19
N LYS A 63 -6.39 8.41 -18.05
CA LYS A 63 -7.23 8.62 -16.86
C LYS A 63 -6.56 8.12 -15.57
N ALA A 64 -5.82 7.01 -15.64
CA ALA A 64 -5.07 6.52 -14.49
C ALA A 64 -3.94 7.48 -14.08
N ALA A 65 -3.26 8.09 -15.07
CA ALA A 65 -2.23 9.09 -14.83
C ALA A 65 -2.81 10.38 -14.22
N ASP A 66 -3.97 10.85 -14.69
CA ASP A 66 -4.66 12.00 -14.11
C ASP A 66 -4.99 11.77 -12.63
N LEU A 67 -5.62 10.63 -12.31
CA LEU A 67 -5.99 10.29 -10.93
C LEU A 67 -4.76 10.18 -10.01
N LEU A 68 -3.66 9.62 -10.52
CA LEU A 68 -2.39 9.57 -9.79
C LEU A 68 -1.81 10.98 -9.61
N GLY A 69 -1.84 11.80 -10.66
CA GLY A 69 -1.37 13.18 -10.65
C GLY A 69 -2.09 14.02 -9.60
N ASP A 70 -3.42 13.99 -9.59
CA ASP A 70 -4.25 14.70 -8.60
C ASP A 70 -3.87 14.32 -7.16
N ALA A 71 -3.68 13.02 -6.90
CA ALA A 71 -3.27 12.54 -5.58
C ALA A 71 -1.86 13.03 -5.20
N LEU A 72 -0.91 13.00 -6.13
CA LEU A 72 0.46 13.47 -5.91
C LEU A 72 0.51 14.98 -5.66
N TYR A 73 -0.19 15.78 -6.46
CA TYR A 73 -0.26 17.23 -6.29
C TYR A 73 -0.84 17.59 -4.93
N LYS A 74 -1.97 16.97 -4.55
CA LYS A 74 -2.58 17.19 -3.23
C LYS A 74 -1.60 16.87 -2.10
N SER A 75 -0.98 15.69 -2.11
CA SER A 75 -0.02 15.30 -1.08
C SER A 75 1.19 16.23 -1.03
N LEU A 76 1.72 16.64 -2.19
CA LEU A 76 2.86 17.55 -2.24
C LEU A 76 2.51 18.94 -1.70
N GLU A 77 1.35 19.51 -2.08
CA GLU A 77 0.89 20.80 -1.56
C GLU A 77 0.70 20.80 -0.04
N GLU A 78 0.18 19.70 0.52
CA GLU A 78 0.04 19.53 1.96
C GLU A 78 1.40 19.48 2.65
N LEU A 79 2.36 18.73 2.10
CA LEU A 79 3.71 18.59 2.68
C LEU A 79 4.55 19.87 2.56
N LEU A 80 4.43 20.62 1.46
CA LEU A 80 5.17 21.88 1.26
C LEU A 80 4.80 22.96 2.28
N LYS A 81 3.62 22.87 2.92
CA LYS A 81 3.18 23.78 3.98
C LYS A 81 3.79 23.45 5.34
N VAL A 82 4.48 22.32 5.47
CA VAL A 82 5.06 21.84 6.72
C VAL A 82 6.55 22.19 6.78
N PRO A 83 7.02 22.86 7.84
CA PRO A 83 8.45 23.10 8.07
C PRO A 83 9.27 21.81 8.04
N GLN A 84 10.50 21.89 7.52
CA GLN A 84 11.36 20.72 7.29
C GLN A 84 11.66 19.91 8.57
N ASP A 85 11.89 20.59 9.69
CA ASP A 85 12.12 19.97 10.99
C ASP A 85 10.90 19.12 11.42
N LYS A 86 9.69 19.63 11.20
CA LYS A 86 8.44 18.91 11.48
C LYS A 86 8.20 17.75 10.52
N LEU A 87 8.55 17.90 9.23
CA LEU A 87 8.47 16.80 8.25
C LEU A 87 9.35 15.62 8.67
N LEU A 88 10.59 15.91 9.09
CA LEU A 88 11.53 14.87 9.53
C LEU A 88 11.04 14.17 10.80
N ALA A 89 10.57 14.94 11.79
CA ALA A 89 10.02 14.39 13.03
C ALA A 89 8.76 13.54 12.78
N ALA A 90 7.85 14.01 11.91
CA ALA A 90 6.64 13.28 11.54
C ALA A 90 6.97 11.96 10.82
N ARG A 91 7.94 11.97 9.90
CA ARG A 91 8.41 10.76 9.21
C ARG A 91 9.01 9.76 10.19
N GLU A 92 9.86 10.22 11.11
CA GLU A 92 10.45 9.34 12.13
C GLU A 92 9.36 8.70 13.01
N LYS A 93 8.43 9.52 13.52
CA LYS A 93 7.30 9.03 14.32
C LYS A 93 6.49 8.00 13.56
N ARG A 94 6.10 8.29 12.32
CA ARG A 94 5.36 7.35 11.46
C ARG A 94 6.07 6.00 11.39
N LEU A 95 7.37 5.99 11.09
CA LEU A 95 8.14 4.75 10.94
C LEU A 95 8.26 3.97 12.26
N ARG A 96 8.39 4.65 13.40
CA ARG A 96 8.44 4.00 14.72
C ARG A 96 7.10 3.43 15.16
N ASP A 97 6.01 4.04 14.75
CA ASP A 97 4.65 3.61 15.07
C ASP A 97 4.18 2.45 14.16
N LEU A 98 4.95 2.06 13.14
CA LEU A 98 4.61 0.91 12.30
C LEU A 98 4.84 -0.40 13.06
N GLY A 99 3.77 -1.18 13.20
CA GLY A 99 3.79 -2.51 13.81
C GLY A 99 3.11 -2.53 15.17
N GLU A 100 2.43 -3.64 15.46
CA GLU A 100 1.79 -3.87 16.76
C GLU A 100 2.58 -4.92 17.54
N PHE A 101 3.01 -4.55 18.75
CA PHE A 101 3.72 -5.45 19.65
C PHE A 101 2.87 -5.61 20.92
N LYS A 102 2.56 -6.86 21.29
CA LYS A 102 2.14 -7.14 22.66
C LYS A 102 3.39 -7.31 23.50
N ALA A 103 3.55 -6.48 24.53
CA ALA A 103 4.49 -6.78 25.60
C ALA A 103 3.97 -8.03 26.34
N SER A 104 4.77 -9.10 26.34
CA SER A 104 4.53 -10.29 27.16
C SER A 104 4.73 -10.01 28.64
#